data_AF-A0A380ZZJ9-F1
#
_entry.id   AF-A0A380ZZJ9-F1
#
_cell.length_a   1.000
_cell.length_b   1.000
_cell.length_c   1.000
_cell.angle_alpha   90.00
_cell.angle_beta   90.00
_cell.angle_gamma   90.00
#
_symmetry.space_group_name_H-M   'P 1'
#
loop_
_entity.id
_entity.type
_entity.pdbx_description
1 polymer ?
#
loop_
_entity_poly.entity_id
_entity_poly.type
_entity_poly.pdbx_seq_one_letter_code
_entity_poly.pdbx_strand_id
1 'polypeptide(L)'
;MKKYVSTLMVFVAGWAFSQSILNAKSPEEFRKQREENSKAKADGKSNRITPLSYGYIDEKDIFKSVYVWEVIDLNDKINQPFYYNMENSFSRQNKSLYNVLLDAALSGEIKEVYDDEDFTMKLSPEGIRQRLVYERLDDAALDILESGRQLTPEEVRQYTDISETKTDKVKMIKIFGMWFIDIRDGQMKYRPLGIAAMGPDPTIQGRVGPDGQPLAGADELIDLFWIYYPSAREVLANNMIYNGKNASADISFDDVINARRFSSVIYKSSIGVGDGKIEDYVPRNAEEQIEESNRIREAILAMENEMWNY
;
A
#
# COMPACT_ATOMS: atom_id res chain seq x y z
N MET A 1 11.20 -0.88 79.04
CA MET A 1 10.08 -1.21 78.13
C MET A 1 9.87 0.01 77.24
N LYS A 2 9.93 0.03 75.91
CA LYS A 2 9.78 -0.98 74.85
C LYS A 2 10.78 -0.66 73.72
N LYS A 3 11.28 -1.69 73.05
CA LYS A 3 12.08 -1.62 71.82
C LYS A 3 11.15 -1.21 70.67
N TYR A 4 11.49 -0.17 69.90
CA TYR A 4 10.87 0.05 68.60
C TYR A 4 11.87 -0.40 67.54
N VAL A 5 11.48 -1.49 66.89
CA VAL A 5 12.19 -2.16 65.81
C VAL A 5 12.09 -1.30 64.56
N SER A 6 13.25 -1.01 63.97
CA SER A 6 13.40 -0.36 62.66
C SER A 6 12.82 -1.26 61.56
N THR A 7 12.01 -0.71 60.68
CA THR A 7 11.69 -1.32 59.39
C THR A 7 11.81 -0.24 58.34
N LEU A 8 13.02 -0.04 57.84
CA LEU A 8 13.30 0.84 56.71
C LEU A 8 12.85 0.13 55.43
N MET A 9 11.61 0.37 55.02
CA MET A 9 11.08 -0.10 53.75
C MET A 9 11.63 0.80 52.65
N VAL A 10 12.70 0.35 51.98
CA VAL A 10 13.26 1.05 50.82
C VAL A 10 12.32 0.83 49.62
N PHE A 11 11.45 1.79 49.37
CA PHE A 11 10.74 1.91 48.09
C PHE A 11 11.74 2.39 47.03
N VAL A 12 12.33 1.47 46.28
CA VAL A 12 12.96 1.81 45.00
C VAL A 12 11.84 2.03 43.99
N ALA A 13 11.30 3.24 43.97
CA ALA A 13 10.46 3.68 42.86
C ALA A 13 11.38 3.92 41.66
N GLY A 14 11.48 2.94 40.76
CA GLY A 14 12.10 3.11 39.45
C GLY A 14 11.26 4.07 38.62
N TRP A 15 11.58 5.36 38.68
CA TRP A 15 11.01 6.39 37.82
C TRP A 15 11.62 6.25 36.43
N ALA A 16 11.03 5.42 35.58
CA ALA A 16 11.35 5.38 34.14
C ALA A 16 10.67 6.58 33.45
N PHE A 17 11.30 7.76 33.51
CA PHE A 17 10.87 8.90 32.71
C PHE A 17 11.41 8.73 31.30
N SER A 18 10.51 8.52 30.34
CA SER A 18 10.81 8.73 28.93
C SER A 18 11.22 10.18 28.73
N GLN A 19 12.52 10.45 28.61
CA GLN A 19 13.00 11.81 28.36
C GLN A 19 12.71 12.18 26.90
N SER A 20 11.93 13.24 26.71
CA SER A 20 11.78 13.87 25.39
C SER A 20 13.14 14.40 24.94
N ILE A 21 13.46 14.29 23.65
CA ILE A 21 14.68 14.89 23.04
C ILE A 21 14.79 16.40 23.33
N LEU A 22 13.67 17.05 23.64
CA LEU A 22 13.58 18.46 23.99
C LEU A 22 14.18 18.76 25.38
N ASN A 23 14.42 17.73 26.19
CA ASN A 23 14.99 17.84 27.53
C ASN A 23 16.50 17.53 27.57
N ALA A 24 17.13 17.28 26.43
CA ALA A 24 18.57 17.03 26.35
C ALA A 24 19.37 18.25 26.80
N LYS A 25 20.31 18.07 27.72
CA LYS A 25 21.11 19.15 28.33
C LYS A 25 22.39 19.44 27.56
N SER A 26 22.75 18.60 26.59
CA SER A 26 23.92 18.81 25.73
C SER A 26 23.68 18.33 24.29
N PRO A 27 24.45 18.84 23.31
CA PRO A 27 24.37 18.36 21.92
C PRO A 27 24.72 16.88 21.75
N GLU A 28 25.59 16.32 22.58
CA GLU A 28 25.92 14.89 22.56
C GLU A 28 24.77 14.04 23.14
N GLU A 29 24.17 14.48 24.24
CA GLU A 29 22.98 13.83 24.82
C GLU A 29 21.80 13.88 23.84
N PHE A 30 21.63 15.00 23.13
CA PHE A 30 20.63 15.13 22.07
C PHE A 30 20.86 14.12 20.94
N ARG A 31 22.10 13.96 20.47
CA ARG A 31 22.43 12.96 19.42
C ARG A 31 22.20 11.55 19.90
N LYS A 32 22.60 11.22 21.13
CA LYS A 32 22.41 9.91 21.73
C LYS A 32 20.93 9.57 21.92
N GLN A 33 20.15 10.48 22.52
CA GLN A 33 18.70 10.33 22.65
C GLN A 33 18.01 10.27 21.28
N ARG A 34 18.55 10.93 20.23
CA ARG A 34 18.05 10.80 18.85
C ARG A 34 18.32 9.43 18.24
N GLU A 35 19.54 8.91 18.38
CA GLU A 35 19.90 7.58 17.89
C GLU A 35 19.14 6.49 18.64
N GLU A 36 18.94 6.67 19.95
CA GLU A 36 18.14 5.75 20.76
C GLU A 36 16.66 5.81 20.37
N ASN A 37 16.09 6.99 20.12
CA ASN A 37 14.71 7.12 19.64
C ASN A 37 14.52 6.61 18.20
N SER A 38 15.51 6.78 17.32
CA SER A 38 15.44 6.23 15.96
C SER A 38 15.58 4.70 15.96
N LYS A 39 16.47 4.14 16.78
CA LYS A 39 16.62 2.69 16.97
C LYS A 39 15.43 2.06 17.67
N ALA A 40 14.86 2.70 18.70
CA ALA A 40 13.66 2.19 19.38
C ALA A 40 12.43 2.13 18.44
N LYS A 41 12.33 3.08 17.50
CA LYS A 41 11.33 3.06 16.41
C LYS A 41 11.64 2.00 15.36
N ALA A 42 12.91 1.80 14.99
CA ALA A 42 13.34 0.78 14.03
C ALA A 42 13.21 -0.67 14.57
N ASP A 43 13.47 -0.88 15.86
CA ASP A 43 13.39 -2.19 16.53
C ASP A 43 11.95 -2.59 16.91
N GLY A 44 10.94 -1.78 16.58
CA GLY A 44 9.52 -2.06 16.85
C GLY A 44 9.13 -2.18 18.33
N LYS A 45 10.07 -1.90 19.26
CA LYS A 45 9.86 -2.04 20.71
C LYS A 45 9.22 -0.82 21.36
N SER A 46 9.10 0.30 20.65
CA SER A 46 8.29 1.44 21.11
C SER A 46 6.92 1.44 20.43
N ASN A 47 5.89 0.92 21.12
CA ASN A 47 4.47 1.13 20.80
C ASN A 47 4.06 0.86 19.33
N ARG A 48 4.06 -0.41 18.88
CA ARG A 48 3.34 -0.77 17.65
C ARG A 48 1.87 -0.37 17.80
N ILE A 49 1.37 0.39 16.83
CA ILE A 49 -0.03 0.83 16.79
C ILE A 49 -0.85 -0.35 16.29
N THR A 50 -1.78 -0.82 17.11
CA THR A 50 -2.79 -1.77 16.67
C THR A 50 -3.93 -0.98 16.02
N PRO A 51 -4.25 -1.21 14.73
CA PRO A 51 -5.35 -0.52 14.07
C PRO A 51 -6.68 -0.84 14.78
N LEU A 52 -7.59 0.11 14.80
CA LEU A 52 -8.93 -0.11 15.34
C LEU A 52 -9.61 -1.24 14.58
N SER A 53 -10.05 -2.27 15.29
CA SER A 53 -10.77 -3.39 14.69
C SER A 53 -12.06 -2.90 14.04
N TYR A 54 -12.40 -3.50 12.91
CA TYR A 54 -13.70 -3.22 12.31
C TYR A 54 -14.81 -3.81 13.20
N GLY A 55 -15.90 -3.06 13.35
CA GLY A 55 -17.11 -3.58 13.96
C GLY A 55 -17.63 -4.78 13.18
N TYR A 56 -18.13 -5.78 13.91
CA TYR A 56 -18.80 -6.93 13.31
C TYR A 56 -20.11 -6.49 12.68
N ILE A 57 -20.34 -6.92 11.43
CA ILE A 57 -21.54 -6.62 10.65
C ILE A 57 -22.03 -7.94 10.11
N ASP A 58 -23.27 -8.28 10.45
CA ASP A 58 -23.97 -9.44 9.90
C ASP A 58 -24.58 -9.06 8.55
N GLU A 59 -24.73 -9.99 7.62
CA GLU A 59 -25.27 -9.72 6.28
C GLU A 59 -26.70 -9.18 6.35
N LYS A 60 -27.48 -9.65 7.34
CA LYS A 60 -28.84 -9.14 7.61
C LYS A 60 -28.86 -7.67 8.05
N ASP A 61 -27.74 -7.16 8.55
CA ASP A 61 -27.62 -5.78 9.02
C ASP A 61 -27.23 -4.82 7.88
N ILE A 62 -26.99 -5.34 6.67
CA ILE A 62 -26.66 -4.56 5.48
C ILE A 62 -27.96 -4.25 4.73
N PHE A 63 -28.35 -2.98 4.70
CA PHE A 63 -29.54 -2.55 3.96
C PHE A 63 -29.33 -2.57 2.44
N LYS A 64 -28.22 -1.97 2.00
CA LYS A 64 -27.81 -1.85 0.60
C LYS A 64 -26.29 -1.81 0.58
N SER A 65 -25.67 -2.47 -0.39
CA SER A 65 -24.22 -2.47 -0.59
C SER A 65 -23.86 -2.34 -2.07
N VAL A 66 -22.68 -1.78 -2.31
CA VAL A 66 -22.08 -1.60 -3.63
C VAL A 66 -20.59 -1.87 -3.51
N TYR A 67 -20.08 -2.74 -4.36
CA TYR A 67 -18.66 -2.97 -4.54
C TYR A 67 -18.11 -2.01 -5.59
N VAL A 68 -16.97 -1.40 -5.30
CA VAL A 68 -16.27 -0.47 -6.18
C VAL A 68 -14.80 -0.82 -6.29
N TRP A 69 -14.29 -0.72 -7.50
CA TRP A 69 -12.87 -0.79 -7.80
C TRP A 69 -12.45 0.54 -8.40
N GLU A 70 -11.40 1.09 -7.83
CA GLU A 70 -10.98 2.46 -8.08
C GLU A 70 -9.48 2.51 -8.33
N VAL A 71 -9.08 3.44 -9.19
CA VAL A 71 -7.68 3.75 -9.46
C VAL A 71 -7.34 5.10 -8.84
N ILE A 72 -6.28 5.11 -8.03
CA ILE A 72 -5.67 6.28 -7.41
C ILE A 72 -4.45 6.63 -8.25
N ASP A 73 -4.52 7.74 -8.98
CA ASP A 73 -3.38 8.27 -9.72
C ASP A 73 -2.40 8.95 -8.76
N LEU A 74 -1.13 8.54 -8.74
CA LEU A 74 -0.12 9.11 -7.86
C LEU A 74 0.40 10.47 -8.36
N ASN A 75 0.12 10.84 -9.61
CA ASN A 75 0.42 12.17 -10.16
C ASN A 75 -0.47 13.25 -9.56
N ASP A 76 -1.67 12.89 -9.08
CA ASP A 76 -2.56 13.81 -8.41
C ASP A 76 -1.93 14.36 -7.13
N LYS A 77 -1.97 15.68 -6.96
CA LYS A 77 -1.37 16.38 -5.82
C LYS A 77 -1.87 15.87 -4.47
N ILE A 78 -3.13 15.47 -4.37
CA ILE A 78 -3.71 14.93 -3.14
C ILE A 78 -3.18 13.52 -2.81
N ASN A 79 -2.77 12.76 -3.83
CA ASN A 79 -2.29 11.38 -3.72
C ASN A 79 -0.77 11.26 -3.62
N GLN A 80 -0.02 12.33 -3.94
CA GLN A 80 1.44 12.38 -3.78
C GLN A 80 1.99 11.86 -2.44
N PRO A 81 1.31 12.01 -1.29
CA PRO A 81 1.78 11.44 -0.04
C PRO A 81 1.94 9.91 -0.05
N PHE A 82 1.28 9.18 -0.97
CA PHE A 82 1.48 7.74 -1.17
C PHE A 82 2.77 7.35 -1.89
N TYR A 83 3.34 8.29 -2.65
CA TYR A 83 4.48 8.03 -3.53
C TYR A 83 5.83 8.37 -2.89
N TYR A 84 5.88 9.40 -2.04
CA TYR A 84 7.16 9.92 -1.54
C TYR A 84 7.96 8.90 -0.74
N ASN A 85 9.19 8.65 -1.20
CA ASN A 85 10.22 7.98 -0.43
C ASN A 85 11.24 9.04 0.02
N MET A 86 11.34 9.27 1.32
CA MET A 86 12.33 10.19 1.90
C MET A 86 13.17 9.45 2.94
N GLU A 87 14.45 9.29 2.62
CA GLU A 87 15.48 8.99 3.60
C GLU A 87 15.96 10.29 4.24
N ASN A 88 15.23 10.74 5.26
CA ASN A 88 15.69 11.86 6.06
C ASN A 88 16.69 11.33 7.10
N SER A 89 17.92 11.85 7.12
CA SER A 89 18.95 11.56 8.15
C SER A 89 18.51 11.90 9.59
N PHE A 90 17.28 12.39 9.79
CA PHE A 90 16.79 12.99 11.01
C PHE A 90 15.84 12.15 11.86
N SER A 91 15.50 10.90 11.50
CA SER A 91 14.90 9.82 12.34
C SER A 91 13.67 9.11 11.76
N ARG A 92 13.16 9.51 10.59
CA ARG A 92 12.00 8.85 9.96
C ARG A 92 12.32 8.54 8.51
N GLN A 93 12.43 7.25 8.21
CA GLN A 93 12.37 6.77 6.84
C GLN A 93 10.89 6.66 6.50
N ASN A 94 10.39 7.59 5.69
CA ASN A 94 9.06 7.47 5.13
C ASN A 94 9.22 6.74 3.80
N LYS A 95 8.70 5.51 3.74
CA LYS A 95 8.67 4.69 2.53
C LYS A 95 7.39 4.99 1.75
N SER A 96 7.44 4.82 0.43
CA SER A 96 6.25 4.84 -0.40
C SER A 96 5.31 3.70 -0.01
N LEU A 97 4.00 3.86 -0.29
CA LEU A 97 3.01 2.82 -0.02
C LEU A 97 3.38 1.50 -0.71
N TYR A 98 3.84 1.57 -1.96
CA TYR A 98 4.30 0.40 -2.70
C TYR A 98 5.44 -0.33 -1.99
N ASN A 99 6.48 0.38 -1.53
CA ASN A 99 7.62 -0.25 -0.84
C ASN A 99 7.20 -0.86 0.48
N VAL A 100 6.31 -0.20 1.22
CA VAL A 100 5.76 -0.74 2.48
C VAL A 100 5.04 -2.07 2.22
N LEU A 101 4.17 -2.10 1.20
CA LEU A 101 3.43 -3.30 0.83
C LEU A 101 4.37 -4.41 0.31
N LEU A 102 5.33 -4.06 -0.54
CA LEU A 102 6.29 -4.98 -1.12
C LEU A 102 7.19 -5.61 -0.04
N ASP A 103 7.80 -4.79 0.81
CA ASP A 103 8.68 -5.25 1.89
C ASP A 103 7.92 -6.20 2.83
N ALA A 104 6.69 -5.84 3.19
CA ALA A 104 5.86 -6.62 4.10
C ALA A 104 5.33 -7.91 3.47
N ALA A 105 5.06 -7.91 2.16
CA ALA A 105 4.71 -9.11 1.41
C ALA A 105 5.90 -10.07 1.27
N LEU A 106 7.10 -9.55 0.97
CA LEU A 106 8.32 -10.34 0.84
C LEU A 106 8.85 -10.85 2.19
N SER A 107 8.67 -10.10 3.28
CA SER A 107 9.04 -10.52 4.64
C SER A 107 8.07 -11.55 5.22
N GLY A 108 6.87 -11.67 4.64
CA GLY A 108 5.79 -12.52 5.15
C GLY A 108 5.02 -11.92 6.33
N GLU A 109 5.20 -10.62 6.61
CA GLU A 109 4.33 -9.87 7.55
C GLU A 109 2.90 -9.81 7.02
N ILE A 110 2.73 -9.60 5.71
CA ILE A 110 1.44 -9.72 5.01
C ILE A 110 1.36 -11.10 4.38
N LYS A 111 0.44 -11.94 4.87
CA LYS A 111 0.28 -13.32 4.39
C LYS A 111 -0.73 -13.44 3.24
N GLU A 112 -1.63 -12.48 3.11
CA GLU A 112 -2.75 -12.54 2.16
C GLU A 112 -2.43 -11.69 0.92
N VAL A 113 -1.56 -12.24 0.07
CA VAL A 113 -1.12 -11.64 -1.20
C VAL A 113 -1.54 -12.55 -2.35
N TYR A 114 -2.07 -11.96 -3.41
CA TYR A 114 -2.78 -12.64 -4.48
C TYR A 114 -2.40 -12.08 -5.86
N ASP A 115 -2.66 -12.92 -6.85
CA ASP A 115 -2.43 -12.64 -8.27
C ASP A 115 -3.54 -11.77 -8.88
N ASP A 116 -4.76 -12.00 -8.41
CA ASP A 116 -6.00 -11.49 -8.97
C ASP A 116 -6.80 -10.67 -7.95
N GLU A 117 -7.72 -9.85 -8.47
CA GLU A 117 -8.58 -8.96 -7.68
C GLU A 117 -9.67 -9.68 -6.88
N ASP A 118 -9.97 -10.93 -7.22
CA ASP A 118 -10.98 -11.77 -6.57
C ASP A 118 -10.39 -12.62 -5.42
N PHE A 119 -9.08 -12.48 -5.16
CA PHE A 119 -8.32 -13.20 -4.14
C PHE A 119 -8.37 -14.73 -4.29
N THR A 120 -8.30 -15.25 -5.52
CA THR A 120 -8.38 -16.69 -5.79
C THR A 120 -7.02 -17.37 -5.80
N MET A 121 -6.02 -16.75 -6.44
CA MET A 121 -4.68 -17.32 -6.62
C MET A 121 -3.68 -16.63 -5.69
N LYS A 122 -3.33 -17.32 -4.60
CA LYS A 122 -2.39 -16.81 -3.60
C LYS A 122 -0.94 -16.85 -4.11
N LEU A 123 -0.20 -15.76 -3.92
CA LEU A 123 1.21 -15.66 -4.29
C LEU A 123 2.13 -15.99 -3.11
N SER A 124 3.22 -16.70 -3.41
CA SER A 124 4.35 -16.84 -2.49
C SER A 124 5.31 -15.65 -2.65
N PRO A 125 6.19 -15.37 -1.66
CA PRO A 125 7.21 -14.34 -1.81
C PRO A 125 8.07 -14.51 -3.08
N GLU A 126 8.31 -15.74 -3.50
CA GLU A 126 9.02 -16.03 -4.75
C GLU A 126 8.18 -15.72 -5.98
N GLY A 127 6.89 -16.05 -5.97
CA GLY A 127 5.96 -15.70 -7.03
C GLY A 127 5.82 -14.18 -7.22
N ILE A 128 5.88 -13.42 -6.11
CA ILE A 128 5.91 -11.95 -6.16
C ILE A 128 7.18 -11.46 -6.86
N ARG A 129 8.36 -12.01 -6.54
CA ARG A 129 9.61 -11.62 -7.21
C ARG A 129 9.57 -11.89 -8.71
N GLN A 130 9.05 -13.05 -9.12
CA GLN A 130 8.91 -13.42 -10.53
C GLN A 130 7.97 -12.49 -11.31
N ARG A 131 6.99 -11.86 -10.64
CA ARG A 131 6.12 -10.84 -11.21
C ARG A 131 6.80 -9.49 -11.38
N LEU A 132 7.74 -9.16 -10.49
CA LEU A 132 8.38 -7.83 -10.43
C LEU A 132 9.69 -7.76 -11.21
N VAL A 133 10.35 -8.90 -11.42
CA VAL A 133 11.64 -9.01 -12.07
C VAL A 133 11.49 -9.89 -13.29
N TYR A 134 11.82 -9.34 -14.45
CA TYR A 134 12.03 -10.11 -15.67
C TYR A 134 13.51 -10.12 -16.00
N GLU A 135 14.12 -11.31 -16.00
CA GLU A 135 15.49 -11.53 -16.44
C GLU A 135 15.46 -12.11 -17.85
N ARG A 136 16.09 -11.44 -18.81
CA ARG A 136 16.19 -11.91 -20.20
C ARG A 136 17.65 -12.15 -20.58
N LEU A 137 17.94 -13.33 -21.10
CA LEU A 137 19.20 -13.60 -21.78
C LEU A 137 19.13 -13.02 -23.20
N ASP A 138 20.12 -12.21 -23.58
CA ASP A 138 20.30 -11.73 -24.95
C ASP A 138 20.61 -12.88 -25.92
N ASP A 139 20.33 -12.68 -27.21
CA ASP A 139 20.52 -13.69 -28.26
C ASP A 139 21.97 -14.24 -28.27
N ALA A 140 22.96 -13.39 -27.98
CA ALA A 140 24.36 -13.80 -27.85
C ALA A 140 24.60 -14.78 -26.68
N ALA A 141 23.86 -14.67 -25.58
CA ALA A 141 23.92 -15.63 -24.48
C ALA A 141 23.26 -16.96 -24.85
N LEU A 142 22.17 -16.92 -25.62
CA LEU A 142 21.52 -18.13 -26.14
C LEU A 142 22.44 -18.88 -27.10
N ASP A 143 23.12 -18.20 -28.03
CA ASP A 143 24.10 -18.79 -28.94
C ASP A 143 25.27 -19.47 -28.18
N ILE A 144 25.74 -18.86 -27.09
CA ILE A 144 26.80 -19.43 -26.23
C ILE A 144 26.30 -20.71 -25.55
N LEU A 145 25.07 -20.71 -25.03
CA LEU A 145 24.45 -21.89 -24.40
C LEU A 145 24.22 -23.02 -25.42
N GLU A 146 23.74 -22.70 -26.62
CA GLU A 146 23.53 -23.67 -27.70
C GLU A 146 24.85 -24.28 -28.19
N SER A 147 25.96 -23.54 -28.11
CA SER A 147 27.29 -24.07 -28.40
C SER A 147 27.80 -25.11 -27.37
N GLY A 148 27.05 -25.35 -26.29
CA GLY A 148 27.41 -26.28 -25.22
C GLY A 148 28.39 -25.71 -24.18
N ARG A 149 28.72 -24.41 -24.29
CA ARG A 149 29.54 -23.68 -23.31
C ARG A 149 28.64 -23.04 -22.25
N GLN A 150 29.07 -23.08 -20.99
CA GLN A 150 28.40 -22.34 -19.91
C GLN A 150 28.82 -20.86 -19.93
N LEU A 151 27.89 -19.94 -19.64
CA LEU A 151 28.21 -18.53 -19.48
C LEU A 151 29.12 -18.31 -18.27
N THR A 152 30.13 -17.47 -18.42
CA THR A 152 30.90 -16.97 -17.27
C THR A 152 30.06 -15.99 -16.45
N PRO A 153 30.36 -15.78 -15.15
CA PRO A 153 29.63 -14.83 -14.31
C PRO A 153 29.62 -13.39 -14.84
N GLU A 154 30.62 -13.02 -15.65
CA GLU A 154 30.73 -11.72 -16.32
C GLU A 154 29.81 -11.67 -17.55
N GLU A 155 29.79 -12.72 -18.37
CA GLU A 155 28.89 -12.85 -19.52
C GLU A 155 27.42 -12.93 -19.09
N VAL A 156 27.11 -13.58 -17.97
CA VAL A 156 25.75 -13.56 -17.39
C VAL A 156 25.32 -12.12 -17.09
N ARG A 157 26.17 -11.30 -16.46
CA ARG A 157 25.81 -9.90 -16.15
C ARG A 157 25.73 -9.02 -17.39
N GLN A 158 26.54 -9.32 -18.41
CA GLN A 158 26.61 -8.52 -19.64
C GLN A 158 25.44 -8.84 -20.58
N TYR A 159 25.01 -10.10 -20.63
CA TYR A 159 23.98 -10.59 -21.54
C TYR A 159 22.67 -10.91 -20.84
N THR A 160 22.52 -10.60 -19.54
CA THR A 160 21.22 -10.66 -18.86
C THR A 160 20.71 -9.24 -18.65
N ASP A 161 19.63 -8.89 -19.32
CA ASP A 161 18.89 -7.67 -19.03
C ASP A 161 17.92 -7.95 -17.88
N ILE A 162 18.02 -7.14 -16.82
CA ILE A 162 17.20 -7.27 -15.61
C ILE A 162 16.29 -6.06 -15.53
N SER A 163 15.02 -6.26 -15.89
CA SER A 163 13.98 -5.25 -15.72
C SER A 163 13.24 -5.49 -14.41
N GLU A 164 13.49 -4.61 -13.43
CA GLU A 164 12.80 -4.59 -12.14
C GLU A 164 11.80 -3.43 -12.07
N THR A 165 10.60 -3.71 -11.57
CA THR A 165 9.59 -2.69 -11.25
C THR A 165 9.90 -2.08 -9.88
N LYS A 166 10.76 -1.06 -9.92
CA LYS A 166 11.08 -0.22 -8.78
C LYS A 166 9.97 0.80 -8.52
N THR A 167 10.02 1.42 -7.34
CA THR A 167 9.03 2.40 -6.86
C THR A 167 8.79 3.55 -7.82
N ASP A 168 9.83 4.01 -8.51
CA ASP A 168 9.81 5.09 -9.48
C ASP A 168 8.96 4.78 -10.71
N LYS A 169 8.76 3.50 -11.02
CA LYS A 169 7.94 3.03 -12.13
C LYS A 169 6.47 2.82 -11.75
N VAL A 170 6.13 2.78 -10.46
CA VAL A 170 4.74 2.62 -9.99
C VAL A 170 4.01 3.95 -10.10
N LYS A 171 3.02 4.01 -11.00
CA LYS A 171 2.29 5.26 -11.31
C LYS A 171 0.91 5.33 -10.67
N MET A 172 0.27 4.18 -10.43
CA MET A 172 -1.11 4.11 -9.96
C MET A 172 -1.27 3.05 -8.88
N ILE A 173 -2.26 3.25 -8.01
CA ILE A 173 -2.67 2.28 -7.00
C ILE A 173 -4.13 1.93 -7.25
N LYS A 174 -4.47 0.65 -7.31
CA LYS A 174 -5.85 0.19 -7.30
C LYS A 174 -6.30 -0.05 -5.87
N ILE A 175 -7.52 0.35 -5.59
CA ILE A 175 -8.21 0.02 -4.34
C ILE A 175 -9.56 -0.61 -4.66
N PHE A 176 -9.86 -1.68 -3.95
CA PHE A 176 -11.13 -2.38 -3.99
C PHE A 176 -11.80 -2.24 -2.63
N GLY A 177 -13.08 -1.90 -2.61
CA GLY A 177 -13.83 -1.83 -1.36
C GLY A 177 -15.34 -1.88 -1.56
N MET A 178 -16.04 -1.89 -0.43
CA MET A 178 -17.48 -1.97 -0.37
C MET A 178 -18.06 -0.76 0.35
N TRP A 179 -18.98 -0.07 -0.30
CA TRP A 179 -19.90 0.86 0.33
C TRP A 179 -21.11 0.09 0.81
N PHE A 180 -21.54 0.31 2.04
CA PHE A 180 -22.73 -0.33 2.57
C PHE A 180 -23.39 0.55 3.63
N ILE A 181 -24.69 0.36 3.81
CA ILE A 181 -25.47 1.00 4.86
C ILE A 181 -25.70 -0.02 5.98
N ASP A 182 -25.21 0.30 7.18
CA ASP A 182 -25.46 -0.50 8.39
C ASP A 182 -26.80 -0.06 9.01
N ILE A 183 -27.80 -0.94 9.05
CA ILE A 183 -29.13 -0.61 9.59
C ILE A 183 -29.11 -0.22 11.06
N ARG A 184 -28.10 -0.68 11.82
CA ARG A 184 -28.02 -0.47 13.27
C ARG A 184 -27.59 0.96 13.59
N ASP A 185 -26.67 1.48 12.77
CA ASP A 185 -26.13 2.83 12.92
C ASP A 185 -26.83 3.83 11.99
N GLY A 186 -27.58 3.37 10.98
CA GLY A 186 -28.27 4.20 10.00
C GLY A 186 -27.32 5.03 9.13
N GLN A 187 -26.05 4.62 9.02
CA GLN A 187 -24.99 5.37 8.35
C GLN A 187 -24.37 4.55 7.22
N MET A 188 -24.04 5.24 6.12
CA MET A 188 -23.22 4.66 5.06
C MET A 188 -21.76 4.60 5.50
N LYS A 189 -21.13 3.44 5.28
CA LYS A 189 -19.72 3.19 5.59
C LYS A 189 -19.01 2.63 4.37
N TYR A 190 -17.73 2.95 4.27
CA TYR A 190 -16.82 2.33 3.31
C TYR A 190 -15.90 1.34 4.03
N ARG A 191 -15.70 0.16 3.43
CA ARG A 191 -14.74 -0.82 3.90
C ARG A 191 -13.77 -1.20 2.77
N PRO A 192 -12.49 -0.82 2.86
CA PRO A 192 -11.48 -1.31 1.93
C PRO A 192 -11.27 -2.82 2.11
N LEU A 193 -11.18 -3.53 0.99
CA LEU A 193 -11.05 -4.98 0.90
C LEU A 193 -9.77 -5.39 0.19
N GLY A 194 -9.36 -4.65 -0.84
CA GLY A 194 -8.17 -4.93 -1.64
C GLY A 194 -7.35 -3.69 -1.93
N ILE A 195 -6.05 -3.87 -2.07
CA ILE A 195 -5.14 -2.85 -2.59
C ILE A 195 -4.10 -3.50 -3.51
N ALA A 196 -3.80 -2.85 -4.63
CA ALA A 196 -2.79 -3.31 -5.57
C ALA A 196 -1.98 -2.13 -6.11
N ALA A 197 -0.70 -2.37 -6.35
CA ALA A 197 0.15 -1.41 -7.04
C ALA A 197 0.16 -1.73 -8.54
N MET A 198 0.10 -0.68 -9.36
CA MET A 198 0.19 -0.81 -10.81
C MET A 198 1.53 -0.28 -11.31
N GLY A 199 2.21 -1.10 -12.10
CA GLY A 199 3.49 -0.77 -12.71
C GLY A 199 3.56 -1.25 -14.15
N PRO A 200 4.55 -0.78 -14.92
CA PRO A 200 4.79 -1.33 -16.24
C PRO A 200 5.13 -2.82 -16.13
N ASP A 201 4.69 -3.59 -17.12
CA ASP A 201 5.04 -5.00 -17.21
C ASP A 201 6.55 -5.14 -17.50
N PRO A 202 7.34 -5.74 -16.58
CA PRO A 202 8.78 -5.92 -16.81
C PRO A 202 9.08 -6.84 -17.99
N THR A 203 8.12 -7.68 -18.42
CA THR A 203 8.27 -8.58 -19.56
C THR A 203 8.21 -7.84 -20.90
N ILE A 204 7.39 -6.79 -21.03
CA ILE A 204 7.18 -6.02 -22.28
C ILE A 204 8.05 -4.76 -22.30
N GLN A 205 8.39 -4.22 -21.13
CA GLN A 205 9.23 -3.04 -21.01
C GLN A 205 10.58 -3.23 -21.73
N GLY A 206 10.91 -2.30 -22.64
CA GLY A 206 12.15 -2.33 -23.42
C GLY A 206 12.11 -3.23 -24.67
N ARG A 207 10.99 -3.91 -24.95
CA ARG A 207 10.83 -4.66 -26.20
C ARG A 207 10.50 -3.73 -27.34
N VAL A 208 11.23 -3.90 -28.44
CA VAL A 208 11.04 -3.18 -29.68
C VAL A 208 10.50 -4.16 -30.71
N GLY A 209 9.42 -3.81 -31.39
CA GLY A 209 8.86 -4.56 -32.50
C GLY A 209 9.83 -4.63 -33.69
N PRO A 210 9.51 -5.46 -34.71
CA PRO A 210 10.32 -5.61 -35.92
C PRO A 210 10.55 -4.30 -36.70
N ASP A 211 9.77 -3.27 -36.39
CA ASP A 211 9.75 -1.93 -36.97
C ASP A 211 10.58 -0.89 -36.17
N GLY A 212 11.20 -1.28 -35.07
CA GLY A 212 11.98 -0.35 -34.24
C GLY A 212 11.14 0.50 -33.28
N GLN A 213 9.83 0.23 -33.15
CA GLN A 213 8.93 0.88 -32.19
C GLN A 213 8.75 0.03 -30.93
N PRO A 214 8.48 0.61 -29.75
CA PRO A 214 8.09 -0.18 -28.58
C PRO A 214 6.91 -1.10 -28.91
N LEU A 215 6.91 -2.34 -28.42
CA LEU A 215 5.77 -3.24 -28.61
C LEU A 215 4.47 -2.57 -28.10
N ALA A 216 3.37 -2.77 -28.81
CA ALA A 216 2.06 -2.32 -28.35
C ALA A 216 1.78 -2.91 -26.96
N GLY A 217 1.47 -2.04 -25.98
CA GLY A 217 1.30 -2.43 -24.58
C GLY A 217 2.53 -2.21 -23.68
N ALA A 218 3.67 -1.72 -24.19
CA ALA A 218 4.86 -1.46 -23.38
C ALA A 218 4.64 -0.38 -22.28
N ASP A 219 3.69 0.53 -22.48
CA ASP A 219 3.28 1.53 -21.50
C ASP A 219 2.02 1.13 -20.70
N GLU A 220 1.46 -0.05 -20.95
CA GLU A 220 0.29 -0.54 -20.23
C GLU A 220 0.69 -0.91 -18.79
N LEU A 221 -0.09 -0.43 -17.84
CA LEU A 221 0.14 -0.68 -16.43
C LEU A 221 -0.62 -1.95 -16.02
N ILE A 222 0.12 -2.93 -15.51
CA ILE A 222 -0.45 -4.18 -15.00
C ILE A 222 -0.53 -4.16 -13.48
N ASP A 223 -1.42 -4.98 -12.94
CA ASP A 223 -1.52 -5.21 -11.50
C ASP A 223 -0.36 -6.11 -11.09
N LEU A 224 0.54 -5.60 -10.25
CA LEU A 224 1.73 -6.34 -9.85
C LEU A 224 1.36 -7.50 -8.91
N PHE A 225 0.59 -7.17 -7.87
CA PHE A 225 0.01 -8.11 -6.92
C PHE A 225 -1.13 -7.41 -6.17
N TRP A 226 -2.12 -8.21 -5.74
CA TRP A 226 -3.23 -7.79 -4.90
C TRP A 226 -2.99 -8.18 -3.45
N ILE A 227 -3.31 -7.29 -2.52
CA ILE A 227 -3.24 -7.54 -1.08
C ILE A 227 -4.63 -7.44 -0.50
N TYR A 228 -5.00 -8.43 0.30
CA TYR A 228 -6.22 -8.37 1.09
C TYR A 228 -6.05 -7.33 2.21
N TYR A 229 -6.72 -6.19 2.06
CA TYR A 229 -6.51 -4.99 2.86
C TYR A 229 -6.61 -5.24 4.37
N PRO A 230 -7.61 -6.00 4.90
CA PRO A 230 -7.69 -6.29 6.32
C PRO A 230 -6.44 -6.94 6.92
N SER A 231 -5.69 -7.73 6.15
CA SER A 231 -4.43 -8.34 6.59
C SER A 231 -3.27 -7.35 6.65
N ALA A 232 -3.31 -6.30 5.83
CA ALA A 232 -2.27 -5.29 5.71
C ALA A 232 -2.38 -4.16 6.74
N ARG A 233 -3.53 -4.04 7.43
CA ARG A 233 -3.82 -2.90 8.31
C ARG A 233 -2.79 -2.68 9.39
N GLU A 234 -2.25 -3.73 9.99
CA GLU A 234 -1.22 -3.59 11.02
C GLU A 234 0.05 -2.96 10.45
N VAL A 235 0.49 -3.41 9.27
CA VAL A 235 1.64 -2.83 8.58
C VAL A 235 1.34 -1.38 8.20
N LEU A 236 0.18 -1.12 7.60
CA LEU A 236 -0.21 0.22 7.14
C LEU A 236 -0.41 1.22 8.29
N ALA A 237 -0.89 0.78 9.45
CA ALA A 237 -1.06 1.63 10.64
C ALA A 237 0.28 2.02 11.29
N ASN A 238 1.31 1.18 11.12
CA ASN A 238 2.66 1.44 11.64
C ASN A 238 3.56 2.19 10.66
N ASN A 239 3.10 2.42 9.42
CA ASN A 239 3.83 3.17 8.41
C ASN A 239 3.16 4.53 8.19
N MET A 240 3.93 5.60 8.40
CA MET A 240 3.43 6.98 8.38
C MET A 240 3.59 7.62 7.01
N ILE A 241 2.57 8.36 6.59
CA ILE A 241 2.59 9.15 5.38
C ILE A 241 3.47 10.39 5.55
N TYR A 242 4.14 10.80 4.47
CA TYR A 242 4.85 12.06 4.46
C TYR A 242 3.91 13.28 4.48
N ASN A 243 4.06 14.13 5.49
CA ASN A 243 3.39 15.42 5.58
C ASN A 243 4.41 16.57 5.54
N GLY A 244 4.56 17.19 4.38
CA GLY A 244 5.48 18.31 4.19
C GLY A 244 5.13 19.58 4.98
N LYS A 245 3.88 19.73 5.44
CA LYS A 245 3.44 20.90 6.23
C LYS A 245 3.62 20.72 7.73
N ASN A 246 3.59 19.49 8.22
CA ASN A 246 3.74 19.18 9.63
C ASN A 246 4.46 17.84 9.80
N ALA A 247 5.78 17.91 9.97
CA ALA A 247 6.61 16.74 10.19
C ALA A 247 6.35 16.05 11.55
N SER A 248 5.55 16.65 12.44
CA SER A 248 5.22 16.11 13.77
C SER A 248 3.85 15.41 13.83
N ALA A 249 2.97 15.65 12.84
CA ALA A 249 1.70 14.95 12.76
C ALA A 249 1.88 13.62 12.03
N ASP A 250 1.68 12.52 12.76
CA ASP A 250 1.81 11.16 12.25
C ASP A 250 0.42 10.68 11.84
N ILE A 251 0.15 10.69 10.53
CA ILE A 251 -1.05 10.06 9.95
C ILE A 251 -0.56 8.81 9.22
N SER A 252 -1.13 7.66 9.53
CA SER A 252 -0.74 6.38 8.92
C SER A 252 -1.39 6.17 7.55
N PHE A 253 -0.86 5.22 6.78
CA PHE A 253 -1.52 4.79 5.54
C PHE A 253 -2.91 4.21 5.81
N ASP A 254 -3.09 3.45 6.90
CA ASP A 254 -4.40 2.90 7.28
C ASP A 254 -5.41 4.01 7.56
N ASP A 255 -5.00 5.08 8.25
CA ASP A 255 -5.89 6.21 8.57
C ASP A 255 -6.38 6.93 7.31
N VAL A 256 -5.48 7.21 6.36
CA VAL A 256 -5.82 7.93 5.12
C VAL A 256 -6.74 7.11 4.23
N ILE A 257 -6.49 5.79 4.12
CA ILE A 257 -7.29 4.92 3.26
C ILE A 257 -8.68 4.70 3.86
N ASN A 258 -8.79 4.41 5.16
CA ASN A 258 -10.10 4.26 5.81
C ASN A 258 -10.89 5.57 5.81
N ALA A 259 -10.23 6.71 6.04
CA ALA A 259 -10.87 8.02 5.96
C ALA A 259 -11.11 8.51 4.52
N ARG A 260 -10.76 7.70 3.51
CA ARG A 260 -10.85 8.04 2.08
C ARG A 260 -10.26 9.40 1.72
N ARG A 261 -9.12 9.75 2.30
CA ARG A 261 -8.41 11.01 2.04
C ARG A 261 -7.52 10.90 0.81
N PHE A 262 -8.13 10.58 -0.33
CA PHE A 262 -7.46 10.42 -1.63
C PHE A 262 -8.42 10.74 -2.77
N SER A 263 -7.87 11.07 -3.94
CA SER A 263 -8.60 11.17 -5.21
C SER A 263 -8.54 9.83 -5.93
N SER A 264 -9.65 9.41 -6.52
CA SER A 264 -9.75 8.15 -7.26
C SER A 264 -10.79 8.22 -8.37
N VAL A 265 -10.59 7.41 -9.40
CA VAL A 265 -11.54 7.18 -10.48
C VAL A 265 -12.07 5.75 -10.37
N ILE A 266 -13.39 5.58 -10.38
CA ILE A 266 -14.03 4.25 -10.37
C ILE A 266 -13.89 3.69 -11.78
N TYR A 267 -13.35 2.48 -11.93
CA TYR A 267 -13.21 1.81 -13.24
C TYR A 267 -14.05 0.54 -13.34
N LYS A 268 -14.50 -0.01 -12.21
CA LYS A 268 -15.41 -1.16 -12.14
C LYS A 268 -16.31 -0.99 -10.92
N SER A 269 -17.57 -1.38 -11.04
CA SER A 269 -18.52 -1.34 -9.92
C SER A 269 -19.58 -2.43 -10.06
N SER A 270 -20.21 -2.79 -8.94
CA SER A 270 -21.32 -3.75 -8.92
C SER A 270 -22.70 -3.11 -9.17
N ILE A 271 -22.75 -1.80 -9.46
CA ILE A 271 -24.01 -1.06 -9.68
C ILE A 271 -23.89 -0.24 -10.95
N GLY A 272 -24.90 -0.29 -11.83
CA GLY A 272 -24.86 0.47 -13.07
C GLY A 272 -25.72 -0.14 -14.16
N VAL A 273 -25.53 0.36 -15.39
CA VAL A 273 -26.18 -0.15 -16.60
C VAL A 273 -25.63 -1.54 -16.98
N GLY A 274 -24.42 -1.86 -16.52
CA GLY A 274 -23.85 -3.21 -16.50
C GLY A 274 -23.10 -3.45 -15.18
N ASP A 275 -23.10 -4.68 -14.72
CA ASP A 275 -22.17 -5.17 -13.71
C ASP A 275 -20.80 -5.40 -14.37
N GLY A 276 -19.75 -4.75 -13.86
CA GLY A 276 -18.40 -4.97 -14.39
C GLY A 276 -17.62 -3.70 -14.67
N LYS A 277 -16.68 -3.80 -15.62
CA LYS A 277 -15.75 -2.72 -15.92
C LYS A 277 -16.42 -1.68 -16.81
N ILE A 278 -16.19 -0.40 -16.52
CA ILE A 278 -16.78 0.71 -17.26
C ILE A 278 -16.34 0.69 -18.72
N GLU A 279 -15.09 0.30 -18.98
CA GLU A 279 -14.54 0.19 -20.35
C GLU A 279 -15.30 -0.79 -21.25
N ASP A 280 -15.97 -1.81 -20.67
CA ASP A 280 -16.66 -2.86 -21.42
C ASP A 280 -17.96 -2.33 -22.06
N TYR A 281 -18.63 -1.36 -21.40
CA TYR A 281 -19.89 -0.79 -21.88
C TYR A 281 -19.79 0.68 -22.31
N VAL A 282 -18.71 1.38 -21.96
CA VAL A 282 -18.32 2.71 -22.48
C VAL A 282 -16.97 2.61 -23.19
N PRO A 283 -16.94 2.08 -24.42
CA PRO A 283 -15.69 1.81 -25.12
C PRO A 283 -15.06 3.09 -25.70
N ARG A 284 -13.75 3.25 -25.48
CA ARG A 284 -12.86 4.18 -26.22
C ARG A 284 -13.18 5.68 -26.08
N ASN A 285 -13.82 6.10 -24.99
CA ASN A 285 -13.96 7.52 -24.66
C ASN A 285 -13.62 7.76 -23.18
N ALA A 286 -12.41 8.29 -22.93
CA ALA A 286 -11.94 8.56 -21.58
C ALA A 286 -12.81 9.58 -20.83
N GLU A 287 -13.39 10.55 -21.55
CA GLU A 287 -14.25 11.58 -20.95
C GLU A 287 -15.57 10.96 -20.47
N GLU A 288 -16.22 10.14 -21.31
CA GLU A 288 -17.45 9.43 -20.94
C GLU A 288 -17.20 8.42 -19.81
N GLN A 289 -16.03 7.76 -19.76
CA GLN A 289 -15.69 6.87 -18.65
C GLN A 289 -15.55 7.62 -17.32
N ILE A 290 -14.99 8.84 -17.35
CA ILE A 290 -14.91 9.71 -16.17
C ILE A 290 -16.30 10.19 -15.76
N GLU A 291 -17.16 10.56 -16.72
CA GLU A 291 -18.55 10.93 -16.44
C GLU A 291 -19.32 9.78 -15.80
N GLU A 292 -19.16 8.56 -16.31
CA GLU A 292 -19.76 7.36 -15.75
C GLU A 292 -19.22 7.06 -14.34
N SER A 293 -17.90 7.22 -14.11
CA SER A 293 -17.34 7.14 -12.76
C SER A 293 -17.97 8.16 -11.81
N ASN A 294 -18.25 9.38 -12.28
CA ASN A 294 -18.88 10.42 -11.47
C ASN A 294 -20.35 10.07 -11.18
N ARG A 295 -21.08 9.57 -12.18
CA ARG A 295 -22.46 9.09 -12.03
C ARG A 295 -22.57 7.96 -11.00
N ILE A 296 -21.66 6.98 -11.02
CA ILE A 296 -21.61 5.91 -10.02
C ILE A 296 -21.34 6.48 -8.63
N ARG A 297 -20.40 7.44 -8.50
CA ARG A 297 -20.11 8.10 -7.22
C ARG A 297 -21.34 8.84 -6.67
N GLU A 298 -22.06 9.56 -7.52
CA GLU A 298 -23.31 10.24 -7.14
C GLU A 298 -24.40 9.24 -6.73
N ALA A 299 -24.53 8.13 -7.46
CA ALA A 299 -25.48 7.07 -7.11
C ALA A 299 -25.18 6.45 -5.74
N ILE A 300 -23.90 6.24 -5.41
CA ILE A 300 -23.47 5.76 -4.09
C ILE A 300 -23.88 6.77 -3.01
N LEU A 301 -23.59 8.07 -3.21
CA LEU A 301 -23.98 9.12 -2.25
C LEU A 301 -25.51 9.24 -2.09
N ALA A 302 -26.26 9.03 -3.16
CA ALA A 302 -27.72 9.06 -3.13
C ALA A 302 -28.32 7.89 -2.33
N MET A 303 -27.60 6.77 -2.13
CA MET A 303 -28.09 5.60 -1.39
C MET A 303 -28.55 5.96 0.03
N GLU A 304 -27.89 6.91 0.70
CA GLU A 304 -28.28 7.33 2.05
C GLU A 304 -29.57 8.15 2.01
N ASN A 305 -29.70 9.09 1.06
CA ASN A 305 -30.93 9.88 0.89
C ASN A 305 -32.13 9.00 0.52
N GLU A 306 -31.95 7.98 -0.31
CA GLU A 306 -33.00 7.03 -0.69
C GLU A 306 -33.55 6.24 0.52
N MET A 307 -32.71 5.95 1.51
CA MET A 307 -33.11 5.24 2.72
C MET A 307 -34.08 6.06 3.58
N TRP A 308 -33.90 7.38 3.63
CA TRP A 308 -34.69 8.28 4.48
C TRP A 308 -35.97 8.81 3.82
N ASN A 309 -36.09 8.69 2.49
CA ASN A 309 -37.22 9.25 1.71
C ASN A 309 -38.31 8.21 1.37
N TYR A 310 -38.45 7.15 2.17
CA TYR A 310 -39.48 6.12 1.98
C TYR A 310 -40.81 6.46 2.66
#